data_AF-A0A2T2U6F1-F1
#
_entry.id   AF-A0A2T2U6F1-F1
#
_cell.length_a   1.000
_cell.length_b   1.000
_cell.length_c   1.000
_cell.angle_alpha   90.00
_cell.angle_beta   90.00
_cell.angle_gamma   90.00
#
_symmetry.space_group_name_H-M   'P 1'
#
loop_
_entity.id
_entity.type
_entity.pdbx_description
1 polymer ?
#
loop_
_entity_poly.entity_id
_entity_poly.type
_entity_poly.pdbx_seq_one_letter_code
_entity_poly.pdbx_strand_id
1 'polypeptide(L)'
;MIEPPAPQDVMFYPAGSTMWRTTDVGSASRTSGWTEPTGIGNNTANSITALGVSRSGESPVLYYGTSGGSFYRLNNADSAAAATVPSNVTDGGFPGNAYVSGVVVDPTDADKVMVTFSNYEVKSVFYTSDGGGSWSDVSGDLEENPDGTGDGPSVRSAAILPQPGLDPSQTTYYVGTSTGLYSTTELDGNRKDPASGACARRPSAYPSAKQVLKLPKTQLEHVILSLTQDLFDEGNRSYRKDPASGACARRPSACGMTS
;
A
#
# COMPACT_ATOMS: atom_id res chain seq x y z
N MET A 1 -6.55 8.84 -22.16
CA MET A 1 -6.33 9.80 -21.07
C MET A 1 -4.94 9.55 -20.53
N ILE A 2 -4.10 10.57 -20.44
CA ILE A 2 -2.83 10.49 -19.73
C ILE A 2 -3.17 10.90 -18.30
N GLU A 3 -3.07 9.98 -17.34
CA GLU A 3 -3.24 10.33 -15.92
C GLU A 3 -2.09 11.25 -15.49
N PRO A 4 -2.35 12.31 -14.71
CA PRO A 4 -1.28 13.08 -14.12
C PRO A 4 -0.46 12.16 -13.22
N PRO A 5 0.88 12.22 -13.25
CA PRO A 5 1.69 11.47 -12.30
C PRO A 5 1.32 11.90 -10.87
N ALA A 6 1.29 10.94 -9.95
CA ALA A 6 1.13 11.20 -8.52
C ALA A 6 2.08 12.34 -8.09
N PRO A 7 1.75 13.16 -7.06
CA PRO A 7 2.61 14.25 -6.63
C PRO A 7 4.01 13.70 -6.29
N GLN A 8 4.98 13.97 -7.17
CA GLN A 8 6.27 13.26 -7.19
C GLN A 8 7.21 13.70 -6.05
N ASP A 9 6.77 14.69 -5.28
CA ASP A 9 7.59 15.40 -4.31
C ASP A 9 7.01 15.37 -2.88
N VAL A 10 5.89 14.67 -2.67
CA VAL A 10 5.26 14.55 -1.35
C VAL A 10 5.80 13.33 -0.62
N MET A 11 6.34 13.53 0.59
CA MET A 11 6.81 12.45 1.46
C MET A 11 6.23 12.59 2.86
N PHE A 12 5.80 11.46 3.41
CA PHE A 12 5.35 11.33 4.79
C PHE A 12 6.36 10.48 5.57
N TYR A 13 6.74 10.94 6.74
CA TYR A 13 7.73 10.30 7.59
C TYR A 13 7.19 10.13 9.02
N PRO A 14 6.85 8.91 9.44
CA PRO A 14 6.38 8.66 10.80
C PRO A 14 7.56 8.71 11.78
N ALA A 15 7.36 9.40 12.91
CA ALA A 15 8.32 9.52 14.00
C ALA A 15 7.61 9.23 15.34
N GLY A 16 7.58 7.94 15.71
CA GLY A 16 6.81 7.49 16.88
C GLY A 16 5.31 7.68 16.65
N SER A 17 4.64 8.47 17.49
CA SER A 17 3.22 8.82 17.31
C SER A 17 3.00 10.03 16.40
N THR A 18 4.06 10.74 15.99
CA THR A 18 3.98 11.96 15.16
C THR A 18 4.27 11.65 13.69
N MET A 19 3.94 12.60 12.82
CA MET A 19 4.20 12.51 11.38
C MET A 19 4.90 13.78 10.91
N TRP A 20 5.83 13.65 9.98
CA TRP A 20 6.41 14.76 9.25
C TRP A 20 6.00 14.67 7.79
N ARG A 21 5.68 15.82 7.18
CA ARG A 21 5.31 15.94 5.79
C ARG A 21 6.23 16.93 5.07
N THR A 22 6.64 16.60 3.87
CA THR A 22 7.15 17.55 2.89
C THR A 22 6.38 17.41 1.59
N THR A 23 6.30 18.50 0.82
CA THR A 23 5.74 18.53 -0.54
C THR A 23 6.79 18.87 -1.59
N ASP A 24 8.06 18.97 -1.15
CA ASP A 24 9.23 19.17 -1.99
C ASP A 24 10.40 18.36 -1.40
N VAL A 25 10.32 17.03 -1.53
CA VAL A 25 11.34 16.13 -0.98
C VAL A 25 12.72 16.38 -1.58
N GLY A 26 12.79 16.89 -2.82
CA GLY A 26 14.04 17.20 -3.51
C GLY A 26 14.78 18.40 -2.90
N SER A 27 14.06 19.36 -2.30
CA SER A 27 14.66 20.51 -1.61
C SER A 27 14.69 20.38 -0.08
N ALA A 28 13.98 19.38 0.47
CA ALA A 28 13.96 19.11 1.90
C ALA A 28 15.36 18.73 2.43
N SER A 29 15.67 19.22 3.63
CA SER A 29 16.88 18.85 4.37
C SER A 29 16.52 18.21 5.71
N ARG A 30 17.52 17.82 6.51
CA ARG A 30 17.29 17.31 7.86
C ARG A 30 16.63 18.32 8.80
N THR A 31 16.74 19.62 8.52
CA THR A 31 16.32 20.70 9.42
C THR A 31 15.36 21.71 8.79
N SER A 32 15.01 21.53 7.51
CA SER A 32 14.16 22.47 6.76
C SER A 32 13.34 21.75 5.71
N GLY A 33 12.20 22.35 5.31
CA GLY A 33 11.33 21.79 4.27
C GLY A 33 10.36 20.72 4.77
N TRP A 34 10.28 20.50 6.08
CA TRP A 34 9.33 19.60 6.72
C TRP A 34 8.35 20.39 7.58
N THR A 35 7.09 19.97 7.52
CA THR A 35 6.01 20.46 8.38
C THR A 35 5.46 19.28 9.16
N GLU A 36 5.27 19.44 10.47
CA GLU A 36 4.55 18.47 11.28
C GLU A 36 3.04 18.71 11.14
N PRO A 37 2.25 17.74 10.63
CA PRO A 37 0.80 17.80 10.72
C PRO A 37 0.37 17.49 12.15
N THR A 38 0.33 18.51 13.01
CA THR A 38 0.04 18.42 14.45
C THR A 38 -1.33 17.81 14.81
N GLY A 39 -2.25 17.70 13.86
CA GLY A 39 -3.49 16.95 14.03
C GLY A 39 -3.27 15.43 14.08
N ILE A 40 -2.14 14.94 13.53
CA ILE A 40 -1.63 13.57 13.69
C ILE A 40 -0.81 13.51 14.98
N GLY A 41 -1.04 12.49 15.82
CA GLY A 41 -0.22 12.25 17.00
C GLY A 41 -0.77 12.73 18.34
N ASN A 42 -2.05 13.10 18.40
CA ASN A 42 -2.79 13.29 19.66
C ASN A 42 -2.93 11.99 20.50
N ASN A 43 -2.48 10.85 19.99
CA ASN A 43 -2.44 9.56 20.69
C ASN A 43 -0.98 9.17 20.99
N THR A 44 -0.43 9.69 22.10
CA THR A 44 0.97 9.42 22.52
C THR A 44 1.20 7.99 23.02
N ALA A 45 0.13 7.21 23.21
CA ALA A 45 0.22 5.84 23.71
C ALA A 45 0.61 4.82 22.63
N ASN A 46 0.40 5.14 21.35
CA ASN A 46 0.66 4.22 20.24
C ASN A 46 1.49 4.88 19.15
N SER A 47 2.53 4.18 18.68
CA SER A 47 3.31 4.62 17.53
C SER A 47 2.57 4.34 16.22
N ILE A 48 2.84 5.15 15.20
CA ILE A 48 2.48 4.87 13.81
C ILE A 48 3.40 3.74 13.32
N THR A 49 2.82 2.67 12.80
CA THR A 49 3.55 1.43 12.47
C THR A 49 3.54 1.12 10.98
N ALA A 50 2.52 1.58 10.27
CA ALA A 50 2.39 1.42 8.83
C ALA A 50 1.61 2.60 8.25
N LEU A 51 1.92 2.95 7.01
CA LEU A 51 1.20 3.98 6.25
C LEU A 51 1.09 3.57 4.78
N GLY A 52 0.06 4.09 4.13
CA GLY A 52 -0.15 3.96 2.69
C GLY A 52 -0.72 5.27 2.15
N VAL A 53 -0.33 5.64 0.94
CA VAL A 53 -0.73 6.89 0.31
C VAL A 53 -1.32 6.57 -1.06
N SER A 54 -2.46 7.19 -1.38
CA SER A 54 -3.06 7.02 -2.69
C SER A 54 -2.17 7.59 -3.79
N ARG A 55 -2.17 6.91 -4.94
CA ARG A 55 -1.53 7.39 -6.18
C ARG A 55 -2.56 7.89 -7.20
N SER A 56 -3.81 7.52 -7.01
CA SER A 56 -4.94 8.00 -7.80
C SER A 56 -5.39 9.40 -7.34
N GLY A 57 -5.83 10.21 -8.30
CA GLY A 57 -6.39 11.54 -8.04
C GLY A 57 -5.33 12.65 -7.97
N GLU A 58 -5.81 13.89 -7.84
CA GLU A 58 -4.96 15.09 -7.85
C GLU A 58 -4.28 15.37 -6.51
N SER A 59 -4.89 14.94 -5.40
CA SER A 59 -4.38 15.16 -4.05
C SER A 59 -4.37 13.84 -3.26
N PRO A 60 -3.26 13.51 -2.57
CA PRO A 60 -3.08 12.21 -1.96
C PRO A 60 -3.98 12.03 -0.73
N VAL A 61 -4.53 10.84 -0.57
CA VAL A 61 -5.16 10.37 0.66
C VAL A 61 -4.12 9.56 1.44
N LEU A 62 -3.86 9.96 2.68
CA LEU A 62 -2.97 9.24 3.60
C LEU A 62 -3.80 8.32 4.49
N TYR A 63 -3.46 7.05 4.52
CA TYR A 63 -3.91 6.09 5.52
C TYR A 63 -2.75 5.72 6.43
N TYR A 64 -3.00 5.56 7.72
CA TYR A 64 -1.99 5.05 8.64
C TYR A 64 -2.59 4.23 9.77
N GLY A 65 -1.84 3.21 10.17
CA GLY A 65 -2.13 2.32 11.28
C GLY A 65 -1.17 2.51 12.45
N THR A 66 -1.59 2.03 13.61
CA THR A 66 -0.85 2.19 14.87
C THR A 66 -0.55 0.85 15.54
N SER A 67 0.35 0.88 16.52
CA SER A 67 0.71 -0.29 17.34
C SER A 67 -0.46 -0.84 18.17
N GLY A 68 -1.50 -0.05 18.39
CA GLY A 68 -2.71 -0.45 19.14
C GLY A 68 -3.89 -0.87 18.26
N GLY A 69 -3.70 -0.93 16.94
CA GLY A 69 -4.73 -1.39 16.00
C GLY A 69 -5.67 -0.28 15.50
N SER A 70 -5.49 0.95 15.96
CA SER A 70 -6.24 2.09 15.42
C SER A 70 -5.76 2.44 14.01
N PHE A 71 -6.72 2.77 13.15
CA PHE A 71 -6.54 3.06 11.75
C PHE A 71 -7.21 4.39 11.36
N TYR A 72 -6.49 5.21 10.59
CA TYR A 72 -6.87 6.58 10.33
C TYR A 72 -6.71 6.95 8.86
N ARG A 73 -7.50 7.93 8.43
CA ARG A 73 -7.51 8.50 7.08
C ARG A 73 -7.38 10.02 7.15
N LEU A 74 -6.51 10.58 6.31
CA LEU A 74 -6.39 12.01 6.08
C LEU A 74 -6.53 12.31 4.58
N ASN A 75 -7.59 13.05 4.24
CA ASN A 75 -7.80 13.54 2.88
C ASN A 75 -6.97 14.78 2.60
N ASN A 76 -6.64 14.99 1.32
CA ASN A 76 -5.81 16.09 0.85
C ASN A 76 -4.50 16.23 1.63
N ALA A 77 -3.82 15.10 1.83
CA ALA A 77 -2.76 14.96 2.82
C ALA A 77 -1.53 15.81 2.50
N ASP A 78 -1.35 16.28 1.27
CA ASP A 78 -0.29 17.21 0.84
C ASP A 78 -0.53 18.64 1.34
N SER A 79 -1.79 19.06 1.44
CA SER A 79 -2.21 20.46 1.60
C SER A 79 -3.04 20.70 2.85
N ALA A 80 -3.51 19.63 3.52
CA ALA A 80 -4.25 19.73 4.78
C ALA A 80 -3.49 20.60 5.79
N ALA A 81 -4.24 21.45 6.49
CA ALA A 81 -3.69 22.30 7.54
C ALA A 81 -3.04 21.44 8.63
N ALA A 82 -1.98 21.94 9.26
CA ALA A 82 -1.23 21.17 10.24
C ALA A 82 -2.13 20.59 11.35
N ALA A 83 -3.08 21.38 11.86
CA ALA A 83 -3.98 20.98 12.92
C ALA A 83 -5.18 20.10 12.47
N THR A 84 -5.29 19.73 11.19
CA THR A 84 -6.40 18.89 10.71
C THR A 84 -6.31 17.49 11.35
N VAL A 85 -7.35 17.12 12.08
CA VAL A 85 -7.45 15.80 12.73
C VAL A 85 -7.89 14.76 11.69
N PRO A 86 -7.11 13.67 11.50
CA PRO A 86 -7.51 12.56 10.63
C PRO A 86 -8.80 11.89 11.10
N SER A 87 -9.60 11.40 10.15
CA SER A 87 -10.77 10.58 10.45
C SER A 87 -10.32 9.23 11.01
N ASN A 88 -10.91 8.80 12.13
CA ASN A 88 -10.75 7.45 12.64
C ASN A 88 -11.65 6.51 11.83
N VAL A 89 -11.04 5.57 11.12
CA VAL A 89 -11.70 4.57 10.27
C VAL A 89 -11.42 3.14 10.77
N THR A 90 -11.14 3.00 12.06
CA THR A 90 -10.99 1.71 12.74
C THR A 90 -12.33 0.99 12.77
N ASP A 91 -12.37 -0.24 12.27
CA ASP A 91 -13.58 -1.08 12.32
C ASP A 91 -13.71 -1.82 13.66
N GLY A 92 -14.94 -2.08 14.08
CA GLY A 92 -15.20 -2.90 15.27
C GLY A 92 -14.81 -4.37 15.12
N GLY A 93 -14.68 -4.85 13.87
CA GLY A 93 -14.20 -6.18 13.52
C GLY A 93 -12.68 -6.30 13.46
N PHE A 94 -11.93 -5.20 13.59
CA PHE A 94 -10.47 -5.27 13.68
C PHE A 94 -10.06 -5.98 14.98
N PRO A 95 -8.96 -6.76 14.95
CA PRO A 95 -8.47 -7.40 16.15
C PRO A 95 -8.02 -6.34 17.17
N GLY A 96 -8.52 -6.45 18.40
CA GLY A 96 -8.22 -5.52 19.48
C GLY A 96 -6.73 -5.57 19.87
N ASN A 97 -6.13 -4.39 20.12
CA ASN A 97 -4.71 -4.24 20.47
C ASN A 97 -3.74 -4.90 19.48
N ALA A 98 -4.11 -4.96 18.20
CA ALA A 98 -3.31 -5.62 17.18
C ALA A 98 -2.37 -4.66 16.45
N TYR A 99 -1.18 -5.13 16.11
CA TYR A 99 -0.17 -4.33 15.44
C TYR A 99 -0.47 -4.22 13.94
N VAL A 100 -0.80 -3.02 13.44
CA VAL A 100 -0.96 -2.81 11.99
C VAL A 100 0.40 -2.92 11.32
N SER A 101 0.56 -3.92 10.45
CA SER A 101 1.84 -4.28 9.84
C SER A 101 2.02 -3.79 8.42
N GLY A 102 0.91 -3.51 7.73
CA GLY A 102 0.93 -3.11 6.33
C GLY A 102 -0.34 -2.36 5.97
N VAL A 103 -0.18 -1.38 5.09
CA VAL A 103 -1.26 -0.57 4.54
C VAL A 103 -1.00 -0.40 3.05
N VAL A 104 -1.95 -0.80 2.22
CA VAL A 104 -1.84 -0.73 0.78
C VAL A 104 -3.09 -0.07 0.24
N VAL A 105 -2.90 1.06 -0.44
CA VAL A 105 -3.95 1.75 -1.17
C VAL A 105 -3.89 1.27 -2.62
N ASP A 106 -5.04 0.94 -3.21
CA ASP A 106 -5.11 0.59 -4.63
C ASP A 106 -4.57 1.75 -5.47
N PRO A 107 -3.63 1.52 -6.41
CA PRO A 107 -3.03 2.60 -7.18
C PRO A 107 -4.03 3.32 -8.09
N THR A 108 -5.18 2.71 -8.37
CA THR A 108 -6.23 3.24 -9.26
C THR A 108 -7.41 3.87 -8.51
N ASP A 109 -7.53 3.65 -7.20
CA ASP A 109 -8.70 4.07 -6.41
C ASP A 109 -8.35 4.27 -4.93
N ALA A 110 -8.37 5.53 -4.47
CA ALA A 110 -7.99 5.89 -3.11
C ALA A 110 -8.93 5.33 -2.03
N ASP A 111 -10.15 4.92 -2.38
CA ASP A 111 -11.12 4.36 -1.43
C ASP A 111 -10.96 2.83 -1.27
N LYS A 112 -10.14 2.18 -2.10
CA LYS A 112 -9.82 0.76 -1.98
C LYS A 112 -8.52 0.58 -1.21
N VAL A 113 -8.62 -0.01 -0.01
CA VAL A 113 -7.47 -0.15 0.89
C VAL A 113 -7.45 -1.55 1.48
N MET A 114 -6.27 -2.16 1.52
CA MET A 114 -5.98 -3.39 2.24
C MET A 114 -5.10 -3.07 3.45
N VAL A 115 -5.46 -3.60 4.61
CA VAL A 115 -4.70 -3.48 5.86
C VAL A 115 -4.36 -4.86 6.39
N THR A 116 -3.13 -5.01 6.90
CA THR A 116 -2.67 -6.26 7.51
C THR A 116 -2.31 -6.06 8.97
N PHE A 117 -2.53 -7.09 9.77
CA PHE A 117 -2.17 -7.14 11.19
C PHE A 117 -1.14 -8.25 11.42
N SER A 118 -0.03 -7.95 12.11
CA SER A 118 1.04 -8.93 12.38
C SER A 118 0.85 -9.68 13.69
N ASN A 119 -0.25 -10.41 13.85
CA ASN A 119 -0.51 -11.23 15.03
C ASN A 119 -0.90 -12.66 14.66
N TYR A 120 -0.60 -13.59 15.56
CA TYR A 120 -1.12 -14.95 15.54
C TYR A 120 -2.50 -14.98 16.21
N GLU A 121 -3.30 -15.98 15.89
CA GLU A 121 -4.61 -16.25 16.51
C GLU A 121 -5.68 -15.16 16.33
N VAL A 122 -5.52 -14.28 15.33
CA VAL A 122 -6.51 -13.27 14.95
C VAL A 122 -6.60 -13.13 13.43
N LYS A 123 -7.74 -12.64 12.93
CA LYS A 123 -7.90 -12.30 11.50
C LYS A 123 -6.84 -11.30 11.06
N SER A 124 -6.11 -11.64 10.01
CA SER A 124 -4.88 -10.94 9.65
C SER A 124 -5.04 -9.87 8.57
N VAL A 125 -6.07 -9.94 7.72
CA VAL A 125 -6.20 -9.09 6.52
C VAL A 125 -7.61 -8.56 6.38
N PHE A 126 -7.73 -7.24 6.26
CA PHE A 126 -9.00 -6.57 6.02
C PHE A 126 -8.93 -5.68 4.79
N TYR A 127 -10.07 -5.52 4.13
CA TYR A 127 -10.22 -4.72 2.93
C TYR A 127 -11.43 -3.81 3.02
N THR A 128 -11.29 -2.60 2.50
CA THR A 128 -12.39 -1.64 2.30
C THR A 128 -12.44 -1.24 0.83
N SER A 129 -13.65 -0.89 0.37
CA SER A 129 -13.89 -0.32 -0.97
C SER A 129 -14.58 1.04 -0.92
N ASP A 130 -14.75 1.60 0.28
CA ASP A 130 -15.45 2.86 0.54
C ASP A 130 -14.60 3.82 1.40
N GLY A 131 -13.29 3.64 1.36
CA GLY A 131 -12.32 4.51 2.04
C GLY A 131 -12.31 4.37 3.56
N GLY A 132 -12.77 3.24 4.07
CA GLY A 132 -12.84 2.92 5.50
C GLY A 132 -14.19 3.22 6.16
N GLY A 133 -15.26 3.36 5.37
CA GLY A 133 -16.63 3.40 5.88
C GLY A 133 -17.10 2.02 6.38
N SER A 134 -16.63 0.96 5.73
CA SER A 134 -16.81 -0.44 6.15
C SER A 134 -15.61 -1.29 5.76
N TRP A 135 -15.37 -2.35 6.55
CA TRP A 135 -14.27 -3.28 6.34
C TRP A 135 -14.78 -4.73 6.26
N SER A 136 -14.18 -5.50 5.37
CA SER A 136 -14.40 -6.94 5.23
C SER A 136 -13.13 -7.68 5.59
N ASP A 137 -13.24 -8.73 6.39
CA ASP A 137 -12.17 -9.72 6.55
C ASP A 137 -11.99 -10.47 5.22
N VAL A 138 -10.76 -10.49 4.73
CA VAL A 138 -10.36 -11.13 3.47
C VAL A 138 -9.17 -12.08 3.69
N SER A 139 -8.99 -12.54 4.93
CA SER A 139 -7.89 -13.44 5.31
C SER A 139 -8.03 -14.84 4.68
N GLY A 140 -9.25 -15.25 4.32
CA GLY A 140 -9.51 -16.47 3.55
C GLY A 140 -9.03 -17.74 4.26
N ASP A 141 -8.15 -18.50 3.60
CA ASP A 141 -7.56 -19.73 4.12
C ASP A 141 -6.21 -19.54 4.83
N LEU A 142 -5.79 -18.28 5.05
CA LEU A 142 -4.62 -17.97 5.87
C LEU A 142 -4.84 -18.38 7.33
N GLU A 143 -6.06 -18.20 7.85
CA GLU A 143 -6.39 -18.58 9.21
C GLU A 143 -6.79 -20.06 9.29
N GLU A 144 -6.34 -20.76 10.33
CA GLU A 144 -6.78 -22.13 10.60
C GLU A 144 -8.29 -22.15 10.87
N ASN A 145 -8.73 -21.37 11.86
CA ASN A 145 -10.13 -21.28 12.26
C ASN A 145 -10.81 -20.00 11.73
N PRO A 146 -12.14 -20.01 11.49
CA PRO A 146 -12.88 -18.85 10.98
C PRO A 146 -12.87 -17.60 11.87
N ASP A 147 -12.58 -17.77 13.17
CA ASP A 147 -12.44 -16.68 14.14
C ASP A 147 -11.02 -16.09 14.18
N GLY A 148 -10.08 -16.63 13.38
CA GLY A 148 -8.68 -16.24 13.36
C GLY A 148 -7.79 -17.06 14.29
N THR A 149 -8.35 -17.88 15.18
CA THR A 149 -7.55 -18.69 16.11
C THR A 149 -6.79 -19.82 15.39
N GLY A 150 -5.77 -20.36 16.04
CA GLY A 150 -4.98 -21.49 15.53
C GLY A 150 -3.68 -21.05 14.85
N ASP A 151 -3.14 -21.93 14.01
CA ASP A 151 -1.78 -21.85 13.45
C ASP A 151 -1.68 -20.98 12.18
N GLY A 152 -2.45 -19.90 12.10
CA GLY A 152 -2.38 -18.91 11.01
C GLY A 152 -0.98 -18.24 10.92
N PRO A 153 -0.45 -17.95 9.72
CA PRO A 153 0.87 -17.36 9.58
C PRO A 153 0.84 -15.86 9.91
N SER A 154 1.95 -15.33 10.41
CA SER A 154 2.11 -13.88 10.59
C SER A 154 2.11 -13.16 9.24
N VAL A 155 1.13 -12.31 8.98
CA VAL A 155 1.05 -11.46 7.79
C VAL A 155 1.78 -10.14 8.02
N ARG A 156 2.73 -9.81 7.13
CA ARG A 156 3.68 -8.69 7.33
C ARG A 156 3.61 -7.62 6.25
N SER A 157 3.05 -7.96 5.08
CA SER A 157 2.99 -7.06 3.94
C SER A 157 1.89 -7.51 2.99
N ALA A 158 1.38 -6.58 2.20
CA ALA A 158 0.44 -6.85 1.13
C ALA A 158 0.80 -6.05 -0.13
N ALA A 159 0.18 -6.39 -1.26
CA ALA A 159 0.19 -5.59 -2.47
C ALA A 159 -1.12 -5.77 -3.25
N ILE A 160 -1.57 -4.70 -3.92
CA ILE A 160 -2.70 -4.70 -4.85
C ILE A 160 -2.15 -4.40 -6.23
N LEU A 161 -2.37 -5.30 -7.19
CA LEU A 161 -1.91 -5.17 -8.56
C LEU A 161 -3.09 -5.20 -9.52
N PRO A 162 -3.63 -4.03 -9.91
CA PRO A 162 -4.60 -3.92 -10.99
C PRO A 162 -3.92 -4.24 -12.33
N GLN A 163 -4.55 -5.11 -13.13
CA GLN A 163 -4.07 -5.56 -14.44
C GLN A 163 -5.17 -5.36 -15.50
N PRO A 164 -5.53 -4.09 -15.81
CA PRO A 164 -6.62 -3.78 -16.74
C PRO A 164 -6.34 -4.20 -18.20
N GLY A 165 -5.07 -4.49 -18.53
CA GLY A 165 -4.67 -4.96 -19.86
C GLY A 165 -4.87 -6.47 -20.10
N LEU A 166 -5.33 -7.22 -19.09
CA LEU A 166 -5.73 -8.61 -19.26
C LEU A 166 -7.15 -8.72 -19.84
N ASP A 167 -7.46 -9.86 -20.46
CA ASP A 167 -8.81 -10.19 -20.94
C ASP A 167 -9.26 -11.52 -20.32
N PRO A 168 -10.14 -11.51 -19.30
CA PRO A 168 -10.77 -10.33 -18.72
C PRO A 168 -9.81 -9.51 -17.86
N SER A 169 -10.12 -8.21 -17.66
CA SER A 169 -9.40 -7.36 -16.72
C SER A 169 -9.46 -7.94 -15.32
N GLN A 170 -8.36 -7.87 -14.57
CA GLN A 170 -8.24 -8.54 -13.28
C GLN A 170 -7.42 -7.69 -12.30
N THR A 171 -7.66 -7.87 -11.01
CA THR A 171 -6.78 -7.38 -9.94
C THR A 171 -6.25 -8.58 -9.17
N THR A 172 -4.94 -8.62 -8.95
CA THR A 172 -4.30 -9.65 -8.11
C THR A 172 -3.86 -9.02 -6.80
N TYR A 173 -4.23 -9.67 -5.70
CA TYR A 173 -3.87 -9.32 -4.34
C TYR A 173 -2.78 -10.26 -3.86
N TYR A 174 -1.78 -9.72 -3.18
CA TYR A 174 -0.67 -10.48 -2.63
C TYR A 174 -0.54 -10.24 -1.14
N VAL A 175 -0.14 -11.27 -0.39
CA VAL A 175 0.27 -11.14 1.01
C VAL A 175 1.57 -11.88 1.27
N GLY A 176 2.52 -11.18 1.87
CA GLY A 176 3.79 -11.74 2.34
C GLY A 176 3.66 -12.16 3.81
N THR A 177 3.84 -13.44 4.07
CA THR A 177 3.69 -14.04 5.40
C THR A 177 4.98 -14.69 5.89
N SER A 178 4.99 -15.16 7.14
CA SER A 178 6.11 -15.93 7.69
C SER A 178 6.33 -17.30 7.01
N THR A 179 5.37 -17.79 6.21
CA THR A 179 5.42 -19.11 5.56
C THR A 179 5.56 -19.04 4.04
N GLY A 180 5.38 -17.85 3.44
CA GLY A 180 5.56 -17.64 2.02
C GLY A 180 4.83 -16.42 1.47
N LEU A 181 4.76 -16.34 0.14
CA LEU A 181 3.97 -15.37 -0.59
C LEU A 181 2.71 -16.07 -1.10
N TYR A 182 1.56 -15.45 -0.86
CA TYR A 182 0.25 -15.93 -1.28
C TYR A 182 -0.40 -14.88 -2.18
N SER A 183 -1.28 -15.32 -3.06
CA SER A 183 -2.02 -14.45 -3.98
C SER A 183 -3.45 -14.92 -4.19
N THR A 184 -4.35 -13.97 -4.44
CA THR A 184 -5.72 -14.23 -4.85
C THR A 184 -6.19 -13.17 -5.83
N THR A 185 -7.25 -13.45 -6.59
CA THR A 185 -7.93 -12.47 -7.43
C THR A 185 -9.39 -12.29 -7.01
N GLU A 186 -9.77 -12.93 -5.91
CA GLU A 186 -11.07 -12.86 -5.27
C GLU A 186 -10.86 -12.58 -3.78
N LEU A 187 -11.58 -11.58 -3.27
CA LEU A 187 -11.54 -11.20 -1.86
C LEU A 187 -12.77 -11.78 -1.15
N ASP A 188 -12.73 -13.08 -0.88
CA ASP A 188 -13.75 -13.78 -0.09
C ASP A 188 -13.10 -14.36 1.18
N GLY A 189 -13.37 -13.73 2.32
CA GLY A 189 -12.82 -14.13 3.62
C GLY A 189 -13.27 -15.52 4.10
N ASN A 190 -14.33 -16.10 3.53
CA ASN A 190 -14.83 -17.43 3.92
C ASN A 190 -14.35 -18.56 2.98
N ARG A 191 -13.59 -18.22 1.93
CA ARG A 191 -13.16 -19.18 0.92
C ARG A 191 -12.05 -20.08 1.48
N LYS A 192 -12.40 -21.32 1.81
CA LYS A 192 -11.42 -22.38 2.12
C LYS A 192 -11.07 -23.13 0.84
N ASP A 193 -9.81 -23.07 0.41
CA ASP A 193 -9.37 -23.89 -0.72
C ASP A 193 -9.27 -25.37 -0.29
N PRO A 194 -9.90 -26.32 -1.02
CA PRO A 194 -9.89 -27.74 -0.66
C PRO A 194 -8.50 -28.42 -0.78
N ALA A 195 -7.45 -27.67 -1.10
CA ALA A 195 -6.09 -28.16 -1.29
C ALA A 195 -5.18 -27.95 -0.07
N SER A 196 -5.64 -27.30 1.00
CA SER A 196 -4.82 -27.09 2.22
C SER A 196 -4.58 -28.37 3.04
N GLY A 197 -5.17 -29.50 2.64
CA GLY A 197 -5.00 -30.76 3.38
C GLY A 197 -5.33 -32.04 2.61
N ALA A 198 -4.79 -32.26 1.39
CA ALA A 198 -4.61 -33.61 0.83
C ALA A 198 -3.89 -33.58 -0.53
N CYS A 199 -2.90 -34.45 -0.66
CA CYS A 199 -2.33 -34.85 -1.94
C CYS A 199 -3.35 -35.74 -2.70
N ALA A 200 -4.14 -35.21 -3.65
CA ALA A 200 -4.81 -36.05 -4.67
C ALA A 200 -5.41 -35.30 -5.90
N ARG A 201 -4.88 -35.69 -7.07
CA ARG A 201 -5.51 -35.98 -8.39
C ARG A 201 -6.48 -34.98 -9.05
N ARG A 202 -6.07 -34.53 -10.24
CA ARG A 202 -6.88 -33.81 -11.26
C ARG A 202 -8.12 -34.61 -11.68
N PRO A 203 -9.25 -33.91 -11.90
CA PRO A 203 -9.89 -33.96 -13.22
C PRO A 203 -10.31 -32.59 -13.79
N SER A 204 -10.68 -32.66 -15.07
CA SER A 204 -10.94 -31.65 -16.09
C SER A 204 -12.17 -30.74 -15.85
N ALA A 205 -11.94 -29.42 -15.78
CA ALA A 205 -12.75 -28.31 -16.33
C ALA A 205 -12.22 -27.00 -15.71
N TYR A 206 -11.89 -26.00 -16.51
CA TYR A 206 -11.52 -24.66 -16.03
C TYR A 206 -12.79 -23.78 -15.98
N PRO A 207 -13.35 -23.53 -14.80
CA PRO A 207 -13.86 -22.21 -14.43
C PRO A 207 -12.92 -21.58 -13.39
N SER A 208 -12.90 -20.25 -13.37
CA SER A 208 -12.04 -19.39 -12.53
C SER A 208 -11.87 -19.89 -11.09
N ALA A 209 -10.63 -20.18 -10.72
CA ALA A 209 -10.07 -20.26 -9.35
C ALA A 209 -8.92 -21.26 -9.37
N LYS A 210 -7.67 -20.76 -9.40
CA LYS A 210 -6.47 -21.47 -8.95
C LYS A 210 -5.26 -20.56 -9.13
N GLN A 211 -4.75 -20.00 -8.03
CA GLN A 211 -3.33 -20.09 -7.69
C GLN A 211 -3.09 -19.54 -6.27
N VAL A 212 -3.26 -20.40 -5.27
CA VAL A 212 -2.33 -20.42 -4.14
C VAL A 212 -0.99 -20.92 -4.72
N LEU A 213 -0.29 -20.05 -5.44
CA LEU A 213 1.03 -20.37 -5.95
C LEU A 213 2.05 -19.88 -4.94
N LYS A 214 2.69 -20.82 -4.25
CA LYS A 214 4.04 -20.57 -3.75
C LYS A 214 4.90 -20.29 -4.98
N LEU A 215 5.06 -19.02 -5.33
CA LEU A 215 5.68 -18.60 -6.58
C LEU A 215 7.10 -19.20 -6.65
N PRO A 216 7.44 -19.98 -7.69
CA PRO A 216 8.80 -20.47 -7.87
C PRO A 216 9.74 -19.29 -8.09
N LYS A 217 11.03 -19.47 -7.75
CA LYS A 217 12.07 -18.42 -7.75
C LYS A 217 12.12 -17.57 -9.04
N THR A 218 11.75 -18.14 -10.19
CA THR A 218 11.72 -17.47 -11.50
C THR A 218 10.53 -16.50 -11.69
N GLN A 219 9.42 -16.71 -10.98
CA GLN A 219 8.28 -15.78 -10.97
C GLN A 219 8.46 -14.68 -9.92
N LEU A 220 9.16 -14.99 -8.83
CA LEU A 220 9.71 -13.99 -7.90
C LEU A 220 10.62 -12.99 -8.62
N GLU A 221 11.45 -13.44 -9.56
CA GLU A 221 12.29 -12.56 -10.37
C GLU A 221 11.46 -11.61 -11.24
N HIS A 222 10.28 -11.99 -11.75
CA HIS A 222 9.39 -11.08 -12.49
C HIS A 222 8.62 -10.10 -11.59
N VAL A 223 8.21 -10.50 -10.38
CA VAL A 223 7.59 -9.60 -9.39
C VAL A 223 8.62 -8.61 -8.84
N ILE A 224 9.84 -9.09 -8.56
CA ILE A 224 10.97 -8.24 -8.19
C ILE A 224 11.34 -7.34 -9.37
N LEU A 225 11.37 -7.86 -10.61
CA LEU A 225 11.60 -7.02 -11.80
C LEU A 225 10.50 -5.98 -11.97
N SER A 226 9.20 -6.27 -11.84
CA SER A 226 8.17 -5.22 -11.98
C SER A 226 8.29 -4.16 -10.90
N LEU A 227 8.53 -4.56 -9.64
CA LEU A 227 8.77 -3.64 -8.53
C LEU A 227 10.08 -2.85 -8.66
N THR A 228 11.08 -3.38 -9.38
CA THR A 228 12.34 -2.67 -9.65
C THR A 228 12.37 -1.92 -10.98
N GLN A 229 11.56 -2.30 -11.97
CA GLN A 229 11.40 -1.62 -13.25
C GLN A 229 10.63 -0.31 -13.04
N ASP A 230 9.62 -0.31 -12.16
CA ASP A 230 8.96 0.91 -11.72
C ASP A 230 9.98 1.87 -11.06
N LEU A 231 10.90 1.36 -10.24
CA LEU A 231 12.00 2.15 -9.66
C LEU A 231 13.08 2.56 -10.68
N PHE A 232 13.32 1.75 -11.72
CA PHE A 232 14.35 2.01 -12.74
C PHE A 232 13.87 2.97 -13.84
N ASP A 233 12.59 2.88 -14.25
CA ASP A 233 11.97 3.79 -15.22
C ASP A 233 11.78 5.20 -14.62
N GLU A 234 11.55 5.31 -13.30
CA GLU A 234 11.60 6.58 -12.56
C GLU A 234 13.02 7.18 -12.55
N GLY A 235 14.05 6.34 -12.39
CA GLY A 235 15.46 6.76 -12.50
C GLY A 235 15.86 7.23 -13.91
N ASN A 236 15.31 6.62 -14.96
CA ASN A 236 15.68 6.91 -16.35
C ASN A 236 14.87 8.06 -16.97
N ARG A 237 13.66 8.37 -16.47
CA ARG A 237 12.92 9.59 -16.86
C ARG A 237 13.60 10.87 -16.36
N SER A 238 14.34 10.78 -15.27
CA SER A 238 15.16 11.89 -14.74
C SER A 238 16.47 12.12 -15.51
N TYR A 239 16.82 11.23 -16.46
CA TYR A 239 18.06 11.35 -17.24
C TYR A 239 17.86 11.00 -18.72
N ARG A 240 16.94 11.67 -19.41
CA ARG A 240 16.99 11.69 -20.89
C ARG A 240 18.09 12.65 -21.35
N LYS A 241 19.16 12.07 -21.89
CA LYS A 241 20.15 12.75 -22.73
C LYS A 241 19.44 13.31 -23.96
N ASP A 242 19.55 14.61 -24.18
CA ASP A 242 19.08 15.26 -25.41
C ASP A 242 19.90 14.71 -26.60
N PRO A 243 19.29 14.13 -27.66
CA PRO A 243 20.04 13.49 -28.75
C PRO A 243 20.78 14.47 -29.68
N ALA A 244 20.70 15.79 -29.43
CA ALA A 244 21.10 16.80 -30.41
C ALA A 244 22.22 17.76 -29.98
N SER A 245 22.84 17.63 -28.80
CA SER A 245 24.04 18.43 -28.50
C SER A 245 25.00 17.70 -27.56
N GLY A 246 26.19 17.38 -28.07
CA GLY A 246 27.26 16.71 -27.31
C GLY A 246 27.94 17.58 -26.25
N ALA A 247 27.19 18.35 -25.45
CA ALA A 247 27.75 19.14 -24.35
C ALA A 247 26.80 19.24 -23.15
N CYS A 248 27.29 18.89 -21.96
CA CYS A 248 26.64 19.24 -20.69
C CYS A 248 26.70 20.76 -20.48
N ALA A 249 25.58 21.46 -20.57
CA ALA A 249 25.50 22.88 -20.23
C ALA A 249 24.64 23.09 -18.97
N ARG A 250 25.21 23.75 -17.95
CA ARG A 250 24.45 24.39 -16.87
C ARG A 250 23.62 25.52 -17.47
N ARG A 251 22.33 25.62 -17.14
CA ARG A 251 21.56 26.84 -17.43
C ARG A 251 22.14 28.01 -16.60
N PRO A 252 22.47 29.17 -17.21
CA PRO A 252 22.80 30.36 -16.46
C PRO A 252 21.52 31.08 -16.01
N SER A 253 21.62 31.69 -14.84
CA SER A 253 20.66 32.62 -14.25
C SER A 253 20.42 33.82 -15.18
N ALA A 254 19.16 34.21 -15.39
CA ALA A 254 18.85 35.50 -16.02
C ALA A 254 17.79 36.23 -15.18
N CYS A 255 18.29 37.24 -14.47
CA CYS A 255 17.57 38.43 -14.02
C CYS A 255 17.53 39.43 -15.20
N GLY A 256 16.43 40.18 -15.41
CA GLY A 256 16.44 41.40 -16.25
C GLY A 256 15.18 41.77 -17.05
N MET A 257 14.37 42.67 -16.46
CA MET A 257 13.62 43.85 -16.99
C MET A 257 13.11 43.98 -18.46
N THR A 258 11.84 44.44 -18.54
CA THR A 258 11.15 45.36 -19.50
C THR A 258 11.08 44.94 -20.98
N SER A 259 9.95 45.10 -21.69
CA SER A 259 9.07 46.27 -21.85
C SER A 259 7.64 46.12 -21.33
#